data_AF-A0A2M7X7J9-F1
#
_entry.id   AF-A0A2M7X7J9-F1
#
_cell.length_a   1.000
_cell.length_b   1.000
_cell.length_c   1.000
_cell.angle_alpha   90.00
_cell.angle_beta   90.00
_cell.angle_gamma   90.00
#
_symmetry.space_group_name_H-M   'P 1'
#
loop_
_entity.id
_entity.type
_entity.pdbx_description
1 polymer ?
#
loop_
_entity_poly.entity_id
_entity_poly.type
_entity_poly.pdbx_seq_one_letter_code
_entity_poly.pdbx_strand_id
1 'polypeptide(L)'
;ASAAVIAAINASGCPVLAIDLPSGLNADTGAAPGACVRATVTLCLIAWKRGLFTGVGPECAGKRLLENLAGALGAAPRVDWDQGQCQLLSPLQIATALPRRPRDAHKGRFGHALILGGDQGIGGAALLAAEAALRSGAGRVSVATHPD
;
A
#
# COMPACT_ATOMS: atom_id res chain seq x y z
N ALA A 1 -17.01 23.35 -15.39
CA ALA A 1 -18.27 22.95 -14.73
C ALA A 1 -18.03 21.92 -13.62
N SER A 2 -17.46 20.73 -13.92
CA SER A 2 -17.29 19.65 -12.94
C SER A 2 -16.42 20.00 -11.72
N ALA A 3 -15.36 20.81 -11.91
CA ALA A 3 -14.49 21.22 -10.80
C ALA A 3 -15.22 22.05 -9.72
N ALA A 4 -16.16 22.92 -10.11
CA ALA A 4 -16.93 23.73 -9.17
C ALA A 4 -17.91 22.87 -8.35
N VAL A 5 -18.49 21.84 -8.97
CA VAL A 5 -19.35 20.86 -8.28
C VAL A 5 -18.54 20.05 -7.27
N ILE A 6 -17.35 19.58 -7.66
CA ILE A 6 -16.45 18.86 -6.75
C ILE A 6 -16.05 19.75 -5.56
N ALA A 7 -15.74 21.03 -5.80
CA ALA A 7 -15.43 21.98 -4.74
C ALA A 7 -16.62 22.16 -3.78
N ALA A 8 -17.84 22.28 -4.30
CA ALA A 8 -19.06 22.39 -3.49
C ALA A 8 -19.33 21.12 -2.66
N ILE A 9 -19.12 19.93 -3.24
CA ILE A 9 -19.22 18.65 -2.51
C ILE A 9 -18.22 18.63 -1.35
N ASN A 10 -16.95 18.95 -1.62
CA ASN A 10 -15.89 18.94 -0.61
C ASN A 10 -16.13 19.98 0.49
N ALA A 11 -16.76 21.11 0.17
CA ALA A 11 -17.08 22.18 1.11
C ALA A 11 -18.42 21.97 1.85
N SER A 12 -19.21 20.94 1.51
CA SER A 12 -20.56 20.75 2.04
C SER A 12 -20.61 20.43 3.54
N GLY A 13 -19.49 19.97 4.13
CA GLY A 13 -19.44 19.50 5.52
C GLY A 13 -20.17 18.17 5.76
N CYS A 14 -20.76 17.58 4.73
CA CYS A 14 -21.49 16.31 4.80
C CYS A 14 -20.57 15.11 4.55
N PRO A 15 -20.88 13.92 5.09
CA PRO A 15 -20.24 12.68 4.66
C PRO A 15 -20.47 12.42 3.17
N VAL A 16 -19.41 12.05 2.45
CA VAL A 16 -19.45 11.79 1.01
C VAL A 16 -19.19 10.32 0.73
N LEU A 17 -20.11 9.68 0.01
CA LEU A 17 -19.95 8.34 -0.54
C LEU A 17 -19.58 8.43 -2.02
N ALA A 18 -18.37 8.00 -2.38
CA ALA A 18 -17.99 7.82 -3.77
C ALA A 18 -18.35 6.39 -4.23
N ILE A 19 -18.94 6.28 -5.41
CA ILE A 19 -19.23 5.00 -6.06
C ILE A 19 -18.14 4.74 -7.08
N ASP A 20 -17.55 3.57 -6.99
CA ASP A 20 -16.42 3.07 -7.76
C ASP A 20 -15.07 3.77 -7.52
N LEU A 21 -15.03 5.09 -7.72
CA LEU A 21 -13.84 5.92 -7.59
C LEU A 21 -14.23 7.36 -7.25
N PRO A 22 -13.50 8.09 -6.39
CA PRO A 22 -13.72 9.51 -6.21
C PRO A 22 -13.58 10.25 -7.55
N SER A 23 -14.60 11.00 -7.95
CA SER A 23 -14.57 11.77 -9.19
C SER A 23 -13.39 12.74 -9.20
N GLY A 24 -12.61 12.71 -10.28
CA GLY A 24 -11.37 13.50 -10.44
C GLY A 24 -10.08 12.76 -10.09
N LEU A 25 -10.18 11.55 -9.51
CA LEU A 25 -9.03 10.67 -9.29
C LEU A 25 -8.76 9.82 -10.53
N ASN A 26 -7.49 9.65 -10.88
CA ASN A 26 -7.08 8.70 -11.92
C ASN A 26 -7.06 7.26 -11.34
N ALA A 27 -7.81 6.35 -11.97
CA ALA A 27 -8.00 4.97 -11.50
C ALA A 27 -6.71 4.13 -11.46
N ASP A 28 -5.70 4.48 -12.25
CA ASP A 28 -4.49 3.68 -12.41
C ASP A 28 -3.32 4.23 -11.61
N THR A 29 -3.20 5.55 -11.49
CA THR A 29 -2.02 6.20 -10.91
C THR A 29 -2.27 6.80 -9.54
N GLY A 30 -3.55 7.04 -9.20
CA GLY A 30 -3.92 7.76 -7.99
C GLY A 30 -3.56 9.25 -8.04
N ALA A 31 -3.21 9.78 -9.20
CA ALA A 31 -3.04 11.21 -9.41
C ALA A 31 -4.40 11.92 -9.55
N ALA A 32 -4.44 13.17 -9.11
CA ALA A 32 -5.58 14.06 -9.30
C ALA A 32 -5.07 15.44 -9.77
N PRO A 33 -4.85 15.65 -11.09
CA PRO A 33 -4.26 16.88 -11.61
C PRO A 33 -5.16 18.13 -11.45
N GLY A 34 -6.39 17.96 -10.98
CA GLY A 34 -7.34 19.04 -10.70
C GLY A 34 -8.20 18.72 -9.48
N ALA A 35 -9.42 19.26 -9.46
CA ALA A 35 -10.36 19.01 -8.37
C ALA A 35 -10.71 17.51 -8.28
N CYS A 36 -10.57 16.94 -7.08
CA CYS A 36 -10.96 15.57 -6.78
C CYS A 36 -11.89 15.54 -5.56
N VAL A 37 -12.90 14.68 -5.60
CA VAL A 37 -13.79 14.43 -4.46
C VAL A 37 -12.97 13.85 -3.30
N ARG A 38 -13.23 14.35 -2.09
CA ARG A 38 -12.73 13.77 -0.83
C ARG A 38 -13.87 13.00 -0.17
N ALA A 39 -13.87 11.69 -0.40
CA ALA A 39 -14.90 10.80 0.10
C ALA A 39 -14.63 10.38 1.55
N THR A 40 -15.69 10.27 2.35
CA THR A 40 -15.64 9.59 3.65
C THR A 40 -15.54 8.08 3.45
N VAL A 41 -16.28 7.56 2.46
CA VAL A 41 -16.28 6.15 2.06
C VAL A 41 -16.27 6.07 0.53
N THR A 42 -15.50 5.13 -0.01
CA THR A 42 -15.58 4.74 -1.42
C THR A 42 -16.01 3.28 -1.53
N LEU A 43 -17.11 3.02 -2.23
CA LEU A 43 -17.55 1.68 -2.60
C LEU A 43 -17.03 1.34 -4.00
N CYS A 44 -15.86 0.70 -4.07
CA CYS A 44 -15.27 0.21 -5.31
C CYS A 44 -16.08 -0.97 -5.85
N LEU A 45 -16.33 -1.02 -7.16
CA LEU A 45 -17.10 -2.10 -7.78
C LEU A 45 -16.18 -3.08 -8.52
N ILE A 46 -16.56 -4.35 -8.53
CA ILE A 46 -15.96 -5.47 -9.27
C ILE A 46 -14.56 -5.84 -8.78
N ALA A 47 -13.58 -4.95 -8.97
CA ALA A 47 -12.19 -5.14 -8.62
C ALA A 47 -11.57 -3.82 -8.16
N TRP A 48 -10.55 -3.92 -7.32
CA TRP A 48 -9.79 -2.78 -6.82
C TRP A 48 -9.11 -2.02 -7.96
N LYS A 49 -9.21 -0.68 -7.91
CA LYS A 49 -8.46 0.23 -8.77
C LYS A 49 -7.17 0.62 -8.06
N ARG A 50 -6.01 0.50 -8.72
CA ARG A 50 -4.69 0.83 -8.13
C ARG A 50 -4.63 2.27 -7.60
N GLY A 51 -5.31 3.18 -8.29
CA GLY A 51 -5.42 4.58 -7.93
C GLY A 51 -6.10 4.82 -6.58
N LEU A 52 -6.85 3.87 -6.02
CA LEU A 52 -7.39 3.97 -4.65
C LEU A 52 -6.32 3.77 -3.55
N PHE A 53 -5.16 3.22 -3.91
CA PHE A 53 -4.11 2.81 -2.97
C PHE A 53 -2.77 3.53 -3.20
N THR A 54 -2.69 4.37 -4.22
CA THR A 54 -1.46 5.04 -4.66
C THR A 54 -1.68 6.55 -4.81
N GLY A 55 -0.60 7.32 -4.88
CA GLY A 55 -0.67 8.78 -5.03
C GLY A 55 -1.51 9.44 -3.93
N VAL A 56 -2.43 10.32 -4.32
CA VAL A 56 -3.39 10.98 -3.40
C VAL A 56 -4.64 10.16 -3.15
N GLY A 57 -4.79 9.02 -3.83
CA GLY A 57 -5.96 8.16 -3.75
C GLY A 57 -6.36 7.72 -2.34
N PRO A 58 -5.44 7.23 -1.49
CA PRO A 58 -5.78 6.83 -0.12
C PRO A 58 -6.45 7.94 0.69
N GLU A 59 -6.02 9.19 0.47
CA GLU A 59 -6.53 10.39 1.12
C GLU A 59 -7.89 10.81 0.53
N CYS A 60 -8.04 10.75 -0.80
CA CYS A 60 -9.29 11.10 -1.48
C CYS A 60 -10.40 10.06 -1.27
N ALA A 61 -10.06 8.79 -1.07
CA ALA A 61 -11.02 7.69 -1.05
C ALA A 61 -11.63 7.39 0.34
N GLY A 62 -11.01 7.88 1.42
CA GLY A 62 -11.44 7.57 2.78
C GLY A 62 -11.45 6.06 3.05
N LYS A 63 -12.50 5.57 3.73
CA LYS A 63 -12.68 4.12 3.94
C LYS A 63 -13.05 3.46 2.60
N ARG A 64 -12.29 2.45 2.19
CA ARG A 64 -12.52 1.72 0.94
C ARG A 64 -13.25 0.41 1.20
N LEU A 65 -14.32 0.16 0.46
CA LEU A 65 -15.08 -1.08 0.42
C LEU A 65 -15.04 -1.64 -1.01
N LEU A 66 -15.12 -2.96 -1.16
CA LEU A 66 -15.22 -3.61 -2.46
C LEU A 66 -16.52 -4.41 -2.53
N GLU A 67 -17.32 -4.12 -3.53
CA GLU A 67 -18.49 -4.92 -3.91
C GLU A 67 -18.18 -5.60 -5.25
N ASN A 68 -18.09 -6.93 -5.26
CA ASN A 68 -17.72 -7.68 -6.46
C ASN A 68 -18.90 -7.93 -7.42
N LEU A 69 -20.12 -7.50 -7.05
CA LEU A 69 -21.37 -7.62 -7.78
C LEU A 69 -21.79 -9.07 -8.10
N ALA A 70 -21.19 -10.07 -7.45
CA ALA A 70 -21.44 -11.47 -7.76
C ALA A 70 -22.91 -11.86 -7.51
N GLY A 71 -23.53 -11.34 -6.45
CA GLY A 71 -24.93 -11.61 -6.13
C GLY A 71 -25.91 -10.96 -7.10
N ALA A 72 -25.63 -9.75 -7.57
CA ALA A 72 -26.49 -9.03 -8.52
C ALA A 72 -26.40 -9.58 -9.95
N LEU A 73 -25.22 -10.09 -10.34
CA LEU A 73 -24.94 -10.59 -11.68
C LEU A 73 -25.15 -12.11 -11.81
N GLY A 74 -25.50 -12.81 -10.73
CA GLY A 74 -25.65 -14.27 -10.69
C GLY A 74 -24.32 -15.05 -10.75
N ALA A 75 -23.21 -14.36 -11.02
CA ALA A 75 -21.85 -14.86 -10.94
C ALA A 75 -20.90 -13.67 -10.74
N ALA A 76 -19.76 -13.89 -10.09
CA ALA A 76 -18.71 -12.87 -10.06
C ALA A 76 -18.24 -12.57 -11.50
N PRO A 77 -18.00 -11.30 -11.86
CA PRO A 77 -17.35 -10.95 -13.11
C PRO A 77 -16.07 -11.76 -13.26
N ARG A 78 -15.81 -12.27 -14.46
CA ARG A 78 -14.56 -12.98 -14.78
C ARG A 78 -13.43 -11.96 -14.80
N VAL A 79 -12.87 -11.70 -13.64
CA VAL A 79 -11.60 -10.99 -13.47
C VAL A 79 -10.52 -12.07 -13.41
N ASP A 80 -9.62 -12.06 -14.38
CA ASP A 80 -8.43 -12.90 -14.33
C ASP A 80 -7.45 -12.29 -13.32
N TRP A 81 -7.56 -12.72 -12.06
CA TRP A 81 -6.75 -12.21 -10.97
C TRP A 81 -5.27 -12.55 -11.12
N ASP A 82 -4.93 -13.58 -11.91
CA ASP A 82 -3.56 -14.01 -12.16
C ASP A 82 -2.86 -13.12 -13.21
N GLN A 83 -3.62 -12.34 -13.98
CA GLN A 83 -3.10 -11.35 -14.94
C GLN A 83 -3.08 -9.91 -14.41
N GLY A 84 -3.33 -9.70 -13.12
CA GLY A 84 -3.25 -8.38 -12.51
C GLY A 84 -1.85 -7.76 -12.62
N GLN A 85 -1.76 -6.47 -13.00
CA GLN A 85 -0.49 -5.73 -13.00
C GLN A 85 0.05 -5.42 -11.59
N CYS A 86 -0.78 -5.61 -10.57
CA CYS A 86 -0.43 -5.37 -9.17
C CYS A 86 -1.33 -6.20 -8.24
N GLN A 87 -0.83 -6.52 -7.04
CA GLN A 87 -1.56 -7.23 -6.00
C GLN A 87 -1.62 -6.41 -4.72
N LEU A 88 -2.81 -6.35 -4.09
CA LEU A 88 -2.95 -5.79 -2.76
C LEU A 88 -2.54 -6.85 -1.73
N LEU A 89 -1.48 -6.58 -0.97
CA LEU A 89 -1.01 -7.51 0.07
C LEU A 89 -1.97 -7.52 1.26
N SER A 90 -2.45 -8.70 1.62
CA SER A 90 -3.23 -8.90 2.85
C SER A 90 -2.34 -9.27 4.04
N PRO A 91 -2.78 -8.97 5.28
CA PRO A 91 -2.06 -9.40 6.48
C PRO A 91 -1.80 -10.90 6.54
N LEU A 92 -2.73 -11.72 6.04
CA LEU A 92 -2.57 -13.18 6.00
C LEU A 92 -1.44 -13.59 5.05
N GLN A 93 -1.39 -13.02 3.84
CA GLN A 93 -0.30 -13.29 2.88
C GLN A 93 1.06 -12.93 3.47
N ILE A 94 1.16 -11.79 4.16
CA ILE A 94 2.40 -11.36 4.82
C ILE A 94 2.77 -12.33 5.96
N ALA A 95 1.80 -12.71 6.80
CA ALA A 95 2.03 -13.61 7.93
C ALA A 95 2.55 -14.99 7.49
N THR A 96 2.12 -15.48 6.33
CA THR A 96 2.56 -16.77 5.79
C THR A 96 3.80 -16.67 4.89
N ALA A 97 4.25 -15.47 4.53
CA ALA A 97 5.41 -15.28 3.65
C ALA A 97 6.75 -15.52 4.35
N LEU A 98 6.80 -15.40 5.68
CA LEU A 98 8.05 -15.55 6.45
C LEU A 98 8.31 -17.01 6.82
N PRO A 99 9.57 -17.49 6.71
CA PRO A 99 9.93 -18.86 7.06
C PRO A 99 9.81 -19.10 8.57
N ARG A 100 9.39 -20.31 8.96
CA ARG A 100 9.38 -20.73 10.37
C ARG A 100 10.81 -20.80 10.90
N ARG A 101 11.01 -20.39 12.16
CA ARG A 101 12.30 -20.45 12.86
C ARG A 101 12.35 -21.69 13.79
N PRO A 102 13.12 -22.73 13.46
CA PRO A 102 13.27 -23.90 14.33
C PRO A 102 13.89 -23.53 15.69
N ARG A 103 13.52 -24.27 16.74
CA ARG A 103 14.01 -24.01 18.11
C ARG A 103 15.50 -24.31 18.29
N ASP A 104 16.05 -25.19 17.46
CA ASP A 104 17.46 -25.61 17.44
C ASP A 104 18.33 -24.75 16.49
N ALA A 105 17.77 -23.72 15.88
CA ALA A 105 18.48 -22.93 14.88
C ALA A 105 19.45 -21.90 15.50
N HIS A 106 20.68 -21.86 14.98
CA HIS A 106 21.70 -20.88 15.37
C HIS A 106 21.79 -19.70 14.38
N LYS A 107 22.49 -18.63 14.76
CA LYS A 107 22.68 -17.41 13.94
C LYS A 107 23.11 -17.69 12.50
N GLY A 108 24.05 -18.62 12.27
CA GLY A 108 24.50 -18.98 10.92
C GLY A 108 23.40 -19.51 9.97
N ARG A 109 22.29 -20.05 10.48
CA ARG A 109 21.20 -20.60 9.68
C ARG A 109 20.30 -19.53 9.04
N PHE A 110 20.37 -18.29 9.53
CA PHE A 110 19.56 -17.16 9.04
C PHE A 110 20.38 -16.11 8.30
N GLY A 111 21.51 -16.55 7.73
CA GLY A 111 22.36 -15.71 6.90
C GLY A 111 23.06 -14.57 7.64
N HIS A 112 23.84 -13.83 6.88
CA HIS A 112 24.56 -12.64 7.32
C HIS A 112 24.30 -11.54 6.29
N ALA A 113 23.64 -10.46 6.72
CA ALA A 113 23.42 -9.29 5.86
C ALA A 113 24.54 -8.26 6.06
N LEU A 114 24.99 -7.65 4.96
CA LEU A 114 25.87 -6.48 4.98
C LEU A 114 25.04 -5.26 4.56
N ILE A 115 24.99 -4.25 5.42
CA ILE A 115 24.42 -2.93 5.10
C ILE A 115 25.57 -2.02 4.71
N LEU A 116 25.47 -1.44 3.50
CA LEU A 116 26.42 -0.48 2.97
C LEU A 116 25.77 0.89 2.96
N GLY A 117 26.36 1.84 3.68
CA GLY A 117 25.87 3.21 3.73
C GLY A 117 26.16 3.88 5.06
N GLY A 118 25.77 5.15 5.15
CA GLY A 118 26.21 6.04 6.22
C GLY A 118 27.42 6.86 5.76
N ASP A 119 27.35 8.14 6.08
CA ASP A 119 28.37 9.16 5.81
C ASP A 119 28.41 10.12 7.01
N GLN A 120 29.36 11.06 7.02
CA GLN A 120 29.51 12.05 8.08
C GLN A 120 28.18 12.77 8.33
N GLY A 121 27.67 12.67 9.56
CA GLY A 121 26.41 13.28 9.98
C GLY A 121 25.13 12.56 9.54
N ILE A 122 25.20 11.50 8.73
CA ILE A 122 24.02 10.75 8.23
C ILE A 122 24.09 9.22 8.45
N GLY A 123 24.88 8.75 9.42
CA GLY A 123 24.98 7.32 9.79
C GLY A 123 23.67 6.68 10.26
N GLY A 124 22.66 7.47 10.63
CA GLY A 124 21.38 6.98 11.14
C GLY A 124 20.63 6.05 10.17
N ALA A 125 20.72 6.30 8.85
CA ALA A 125 20.05 5.45 7.86
C ALA A 125 20.59 4.02 7.87
N ALA A 126 21.91 3.86 7.99
CA ALA A 126 22.56 2.55 8.04
C ALA A 126 22.20 1.80 9.33
N LEU A 127 22.13 2.50 10.46
CA LEU A 127 21.72 1.91 11.74
C LEU A 127 20.26 1.41 11.69
N LEU A 128 19.34 2.23 11.20
CA LEU A 128 17.93 1.84 11.06
C LEU A 128 17.76 0.62 10.15
N ALA A 129 18.47 0.58 9.03
CA ALA A 129 18.44 -0.56 8.11
C ALA A 129 19.02 -1.83 8.77
N ALA A 130 20.13 -1.71 9.51
CA ALA A 130 20.74 -2.83 10.21
C ALA A 130 19.83 -3.41 11.29
N GLU A 131 19.20 -2.55 12.09
CA GLU A 131 18.22 -2.98 13.09
C GLU A 131 16.99 -3.62 12.45
N ALA A 132 16.47 -3.05 11.36
CA ALA A 132 15.35 -3.62 10.62
C ALA A 132 15.69 -5.04 10.13
N ALA A 133 16.88 -5.24 9.54
CA ALA A 133 17.32 -6.56 9.09
C ALA A 133 17.40 -7.59 10.24
N LEU A 134 17.91 -7.19 11.41
CA LEU A 134 17.91 -8.05 12.61
C LEU A 134 16.48 -8.38 13.07
N ARG A 135 15.58 -7.38 13.14
CA ARG A 135 14.17 -7.57 13.54
C ARG A 135 13.39 -8.43 12.54
N SER A 136 13.73 -8.37 11.25
CA SER A 136 13.16 -9.21 10.19
C SER A 136 13.72 -10.64 10.17
N GLY A 137 14.72 -10.95 11.00
CA GLY A 137 15.15 -12.33 11.27
C GLY A 137 16.56 -12.68 10.80
N ALA A 138 17.34 -11.75 10.26
CA ALA A 138 18.73 -11.99 9.88
C ALA A 138 19.54 -12.55 11.07
N GLY A 139 20.39 -13.53 10.81
CA GLY A 139 21.19 -14.19 11.84
C GLY A 139 22.33 -13.31 12.37
N ARG A 140 22.93 -12.53 11.48
CA ARG A 140 23.95 -11.52 11.78
C ARG A 140 23.78 -10.35 10.82
N VAL A 141 24.14 -9.16 11.27
CA VAL A 141 24.26 -7.98 10.42
C VAL A 141 25.63 -7.35 10.64
N SER A 142 26.28 -6.95 9.55
CA SER A 142 27.44 -6.05 9.56
C SER A 142 27.05 -4.76 8.87
N VAL A 143 27.64 -3.65 9.31
CA VAL A 143 27.53 -2.36 8.66
C VAL A 143 28.91 -1.97 8.15
N ALA A 144 28.99 -1.57 6.89
CA ALA A 144 30.13 -0.89 6.32
C ALA A 144 29.69 0.54 6.00
N THR A 145 30.28 1.49 6.71
CA THR A 145 29.96 2.91 6.70
C THR A 145 31.23 3.72 6.43
N HIS A 146 31.08 4.99 6.07
CA HIS A 146 32.19 5.93 6.07
C HIS A 146 32.97 5.86 7.40
N PRO A 147 34.32 5.88 7.37
CA PRO A 147 35.15 5.66 8.56
C PRO A 147 35.05 6.77 9.61
N ASP A 148 34.76 7.99 9.16
CA ASP A 148 34.52 9.18 9.97
C ASP A 148 33.00 9.44 10.11
#